data_AF-A0A8B9G762-F1
#
_entry.id   AF-A0A8B9G762-F1
#
_cell.length_a   1.000
_cell.length_b   1.000
_cell.length_c   1.000
_cell.angle_alpha   90.00
_cell.angle_beta   90.00
_cell.angle_gamma   90.00
#
_symmetry.space_group_name_H-M   'P 1'
#
loop_
_entity.id
_entity.type
_entity.pdbx_description
1 polymer ?
#
loop_
_entity_poly.entity_id
_entity_poly.type
_entity_poly.pdbx_seq_one_letter_code
_entity_poly.pdbx_strand_id
1 'polypeptide(L)'
;MNKVRTSEKSSRTMSLLSQLEKINLGSVLGEADNARYVTSKILHLVQSQEKTRKEMTSKGSTGIEVILSTLENTKDPQTVLNILNILIEVISVGKF
;
A
#
# COMPACT_ATOMS: atom_id res chain seq x y z
N MET A 1 13.58 -33.12 -14.02
CA MET A 1 13.41 -32.43 -12.72
C MET A 1 12.94 -31.02 -12.99
N ASN A 2 11.64 -30.76 -12.96
CA ASN A 2 11.10 -29.42 -13.15
C ASN A 2 10.75 -28.85 -11.78
N LYS A 3 11.61 -27.96 -11.28
CA LYS A 3 11.37 -27.19 -10.05
C LYS A 3 10.19 -26.27 -10.34
N VAL A 4 9.00 -26.72 -9.96
CA VAL A 4 7.79 -25.89 -9.89
C VAL A 4 8.17 -24.66 -9.08
N ARG A 5 8.26 -23.50 -9.74
CA ARG A 5 8.30 -22.21 -9.06
C ARG A 5 6.99 -22.14 -8.29
N THR A 6 7.05 -22.37 -6.99
CA THR A 6 5.97 -22.04 -6.07
C THR A 6 5.60 -20.60 -6.36
N SER A 7 4.42 -20.37 -6.95
CA SER A 7 3.86 -19.04 -7.05
C SER A 7 3.76 -18.52 -5.63
N GLU A 8 4.70 -17.65 -5.23
CA GLU A 8 4.57 -16.92 -3.99
C GLU A 8 3.21 -16.23 -4.06
N LYS A 9 2.27 -16.66 -3.22
CA LYS A 9 0.98 -16.00 -3.13
C LYS A 9 1.28 -14.56 -2.76
N SER A 10 1.09 -13.64 -3.71
CA SER A 10 1.28 -12.21 -3.50
C SER A 10 0.56 -11.83 -2.21
N SER A 11 1.28 -11.19 -1.29
CA SER A 11 0.70 -10.86 0.01
C SER A 11 -0.55 -9.99 -0.20
N ARG A 12 -1.46 -10.04 0.76
CA ARG A 12 -2.68 -9.22 0.69
C ARG A 12 -2.34 -7.74 0.53
N THR A 13 -1.27 -7.27 1.17
CA THR A 13 -0.77 -5.90 1.05
C THR A 13 -0.30 -5.59 -0.38
N MET A 14 0.48 -6.48 -1.00
CA MET A 14 0.93 -6.28 -2.39
C MET A 14 -0.21 -6.26 -3.39
N SER A 15 -1.25 -7.08 -3.18
CA SER A 15 -2.47 -7.03 -4.00
C SER A 15 -3.21 -5.69 -3.84
N LEU A 16 -3.30 -5.16 -2.62
CA LEU A 16 -3.92 -3.86 -2.36
C LEU A 16 -3.09 -2.70 -2.94
N LEU A 17 -1.76 -2.76 -2.85
CA LEU A 17 -0.87 -1.76 -3.46
C LEU A 17 -1.00 -1.73 -4.99
N SER A 18 -1.07 -2.90 -5.63
CA SER A 18 -1.32 -2.96 -7.08
C SER A 18 -2.70 -2.42 -7.46
N GLN A 19 -3.72 -2.62 -6.62
CA GLN A 19 -5.03 -2.00 -6.83
C GLN A 19 -4.95 -0.46 -6.71
N LEU A 20 -4.22 0.03 -5.71
CA LEU A 20 -4.04 1.47 -5.51
C LEU A 20 -3.30 2.12 -6.68
N GLU A 21 -2.26 1.47 -7.19
CA GLU A 21 -1.52 1.91 -8.38
C GLU A 21 -2.43 2.06 -9.60
N LYS A 22 -3.34 1.10 -9.83
CA LYS A 22 -4.33 1.19 -10.93
C LYS A 22 -5.32 2.34 -10.73
N ILE A 23 -5.71 2.62 -9.50
CA ILE A 23 -6.57 3.77 -9.18
C ILE A 23 -5.82 5.07 -9.49
N ASN A 24 -4.54 5.19 -9.12
CA ASN A 24 -3.73 6.38 -9.40
C ASN A 24 -3.55 6.65 -10.91
N LEU A 25 -3.54 5.60 -11.73
CA LEU A 25 -3.45 5.70 -13.19
C LEU A 25 -4.80 6.02 -13.86
N GLY A 26 -5.85 6.35 -13.10
CA GLY A 26 -7.17 6.70 -13.62
C GLY A 26 -7.91 5.52 -14.28
N SER A 27 -7.53 4.28 -13.95
CA SER A 27 -8.02 3.08 -14.62
C SER A 27 -9.30 2.48 -13.99
N VAL A 28 -9.92 3.13 -13.00
CA VAL A 28 -11.03 2.57 -12.20
C VAL A 28 -12.15 3.60 -12.00
N LEU A 29 -13.41 3.26 -12.31
CA LEU A 29 -14.57 4.12 -12.03
C LEU A 29 -14.82 4.23 -10.50
N GLY A 30 -15.20 5.42 -10.01
CA GLY A 30 -15.45 5.65 -8.58
C GLY A 30 -14.15 5.73 -7.74
N GLU A 31 -13.14 6.41 -8.27
CA GLU A 31 -11.77 6.46 -7.75
C GLU A 31 -11.68 6.84 -6.27
N ALA A 32 -12.47 7.82 -5.81
CA ALA A 32 -12.38 8.31 -4.44
C ALA A 32 -12.80 7.26 -3.41
N ASP A 33 -13.94 6.59 -3.60
CA ASP A 33 -14.43 5.57 -2.65
C ASP A 33 -13.54 4.33 -2.66
N ASN A 34 -13.07 3.93 -3.84
CA ASN A 34 -12.13 2.82 -3.97
C ASN A 34 -10.77 3.16 -3.33
N ALA A 35 -10.25 4.37 -3.53
CA ALA A 35 -9.01 4.83 -2.90
C ALA A 35 -9.15 4.85 -1.38
N ARG A 36 -10.26 5.39 -0.84
CA ARG A 36 -10.54 5.37 0.60
C ARG A 36 -10.59 3.95 1.14
N TYR A 37 -11.28 3.03 0.46
CA TYR A 37 -11.37 1.64 0.89
C TYR A 37 -9.99 0.97 0.90
N VAL A 38 -9.25 1.05 -0.21
CA VAL A 38 -7.95 0.40 -0.36
C VAL A 38 -6.94 0.97 0.64
N THR A 39 -6.83 2.29 0.76
CA THR A 39 -5.92 2.93 1.72
C THR A 39 -6.30 2.61 3.17
N SER A 40 -7.58 2.54 3.52
CA SER A 40 -8.01 2.12 4.86
C SER A 40 -7.62 0.67 5.18
N LYS A 41 -7.70 -0.23 4.19
CA LYS A 41 -7.27 -1.63 4.36
C LYS A 41 -5.76 -1.76 4.49
N ILE A 42 -5.00 -1.00 3.70
CA ILE A 42 -3.53 -0.95 3.83
C ILE A 42 -3.15 -0.41 5.20
N LEU A 43 -3.76 0.71 5.63
CA LEU A 43 -3.51 1.31 6.94
C LEU A 43 -3.75 0.31 8.08
N HIS A 44 -4.89 -0.39 8.07
CA HIS A 44 -5.16 -1.42 9.07
C HIS A 44 -4.04 -2.48 9.09
N LEU A 45 -3.63 -3.00 7.93
CA LEU A 45 -2.60 -4.05 7.87
C LEU A 45 -1.24 -3.55 8.35
N VAL A 46 -0.90 -2.31 8.02
CA VAL A 46 0.33 -1.64 8.44
C VAL A 46 0.35 -1.44 9.96
N GLN A 47 -0.78 -1.04 10.57
CA GLN A 47 -0.89 -0.88 12.02
C GLN A 47 -0.84 -2.23 12.76
N SER A 48 -1.50 -3.27 12.22
CA SER A 48 -1.64 -4.54 12.94
C SER A 48 -0.52 -5.56 12.67
N GLN A 49 0.30 -5.39 11.62
CA GLN A 49 1.26 -6.41 11.20
C GLN A 49 2.65 -5.81 10.91
N GLU A 50 3.63 -6.12 11.76
CA GLU A 50 5.03 -5.74 11.53
C GLU A 50 5.58 -6.33 10.24
N LYS A 51 5.18 -7.56 9.88
CA LYS A 51 5.56 -8.19 8.61
C LYS A 51 5.16 -7.33 7.42
N THR A 52 3.96 -6.75 7.45
CA THR A 52 3.47 -5.86 6.38
C THR A 52 4.34 -4.63 6.26
N ARG A 53 4.71 -3.99 7.38
CA ARG A 53 5.61 -2.82 7.36
C ARG A 53 6.97 -3.17 6.74
N LYS A 54 7.58 -4.27 7.18
CA LYS A 54 8.87 -4.75 6.65
C LYS A 54 8.80 -5.08 5.17
N GLU A 55 7.71 -5.69 4.72
CA GLU A 55 7.50 -6.01 3.30
C GLU A 55 7.39 -4.72 2.46
N MET A 56 6.63 -3.73 2.93
CA MET A 56 6.49 -2.44 2.27
C MET A 56 7.80 -1.66 2.18
N THR A 57 8.67 -1.75 3.18
CA THR A 57 9.98 -1.06 3.21
C THR A 57 11.13 -1.94 2.71
N SER A 58 10.85 -3.16 2.24
CA SER A 58 11.89 -4.07 1.77
C SER A 58 12.52 -3.59 0.47
N LYS A 59 13.81 -3.88 0.27
CA LYS A 59 14.51 -3.53 -0.98
C LYS A 59 13.80 -4.20 -2.16
N GLY A 60 13.40 -3.40 -3.15
CA GLY A 60 12.69 -3.87 -4.35
C GLY A 60 11.16 -3.87 -4.23
N SER A 61 10.60 -3.53 -3.07
CA SER A 61 9.17 -3.22 -2.94
C SER A 61 8.86 -1.87 -3.56
N THR A 62 7.74 -1.75 -4.27
CA THR A 62 7.21 -0.48 -4.80
C THR A 62 6.23 0.19 -3.84
N GLY A 63 6.10 -0.34 -2.61
CA GLY A 63 5.04 0.04 -1.68
C GLY A 63 5.09 1.51 -1.28
N ILE A 64 6.29 2.05 -1.03
CA ILE A 64 6.44 3.46 -0.65
C ILE A 64 6.20 4.38 -1.85
N GLU A 65 6.68 4.02 -3.05
CA GLU A 65 6.46 4.82 -4.26
C GLU A 65 4.97 4.93 -4.59
N VAL A 66 4.21 3.83 -4.49
CA VAL A 66 2.76 3.84 -4.73
C VAL A 66 2.05 4.73 -3.70
N ILE A 67 2.43 4.66 -2.42
CA ILE A 67 1.83 5.50 -1.37
C ILE A 67 2.10 6.99 -1.60
N LEU A 68 3.34 7.36 -1.95
CA LEU A 68 3.70 8.76 -2.24
C LEU A 68 3.03 9.26 -3.53
N SER A 69 3.01 8.45 -4.59
CA SER A 69 2.28 8.78 -5.82
C SER A 69 0.79 8.99 -5.56
N THR A 70 0.17 8.18 -4.68
CA THR A 70 -1.23 8.39 -4.29
C THR A 70 -1.42 9.75 -3.61
N LEU A 71 -0.49 10.15 -2.74
CA LEU A 71 -0.54 11.42 -2.02
C LEU A 71 -0.44 12.61 -2.97
N GLU A 72 0.43 12.52 -3.97
CA GLU A 72 0.62 13.57 -4.98
C GLU A 72 -0.63 13.77 -5.86
N ASN A 73 -1.36 12.69 -6.15
CA ASN A 73 -2.46 12.71 -7.11
C ASN A 73 -3.86 12.88 -6.49
N THR A 74 -4.01 12.64 -5.17
CA THR A 74 -5.33 12.71 -4.53
C THR A 74 -5.62 14.08 -3.90
N LYS A 75 -6.88 14.52 -4.02
CA LYS A 75 -7.42 15.67 -3.26
C LYS A 75 -8.40 15.25 -2.17
N ASP A 76 -8.62 13.94 -2.01
CA ASP A 76 -9.57 13.40 -1.04
C ASP A 76 -8.99 13.42 0.38
N PRO A 77 -9.59 14.15 1.34
CA PRO A 77 -9.00 14.33 2.66
C PRO A 77 -8.84 13.03 3.45
N GLN A 78 -9.77 12.08 3.32
CA GLN A 78 -9.69 10.81 4.03
C GLN A 78 -8.56 9.93 3.49
N THR A 79 -8.39 9.91 2.16
CA THR A 79 -7.28 9.22 1.50
C THR A 79 -5.94 9.83 1.92
N VAL A 80 -5.83 11.17 1.95
CA VAL A 80 -4.64 11.87 2.46
C VAL A 80 -4.35 11.46 3.91
N LEU A 81 -5.34 11.49 4.81
CA LEU A 81 -5.16 11.11 6.20
C LEU A 81 -4.70 9.65 6.36
N ASN A 82 -5.28 8.74 5.57
CA ASN A 82 -4.88 7.34 5.58
C ASN A 82 -3.41 7.16 5.16
N ILE A 83 -2.99 7.87 4.10
CA ILE A 83 -1.60 7.83 3.62
C ILE A 83 -0.62 8.37 4.66
N LEU A 84 -0.92 9.52 5.27
CA LEU A 84 -0.06 10.10 6.29
C LEU A 84 0.11 9.14 7.48
N ASN A 85 -0.96 8.47 7.92
CA ASN A 85 -0.87 7.47 8.98
C ASN A 85 -0.09 6.22 8.55
N ILE A 86 -0.22 5.77 7.30
CA ILE A 86 0.61 4.68 6.75
C ILE A 86 2.10 5.07 6.82
N LEU A 87 2.44 6.29 6.38
CA LEU A 87 3.81 6.80 6.38
C LEU A 87 4.38 6.89 7.80
N ILE A 88 3.59 7.38 8.75
CA ILE A 88 3.99 7.42 10.18
C ILE A 88 4.34 6.01 10.67
N GLU A 89 3.47 5.03 10.42
CA GLU A 89 3.67 3.67 10.89
C GLU A 89 4.91 3.00 10.30
N VAL A 90 5.18 3.18 8.99
CA VAL A 90 6.34 2.57 8.33
C VAL A 90 7.67 3.26 8.68
N ILE A 91 7.64 4.57 8.99
CA ILE A 91 8.83 5.32 9.43
C ILE A 91 9.14 5.04 10.91
N SER A 92 8.11 4.93 11.76
CA SER A 92 8.25 4.73 13.21
C SER A 92 8.82 3.36 13.61
N VAL A 93 8.99 2.44 12.64
CA VAL A 93 9.66 1.15 12.88
C VAL A 93 11.16 1.35 13.18
N GLY A 94 11.73 2.51 12.82
CA GLY A 94 12.98 2.99 13.39
C GLY A 94 12.72 3.61 14.76
N LYS A 95 12.85 2.81 15.83
CA LYS A 95 12.97 3.36 17.19
C LYS A 95 14.08 4.42 17.19
N PHE A 96 13.77 5.64 17.60
CA PHE A 96 14.76 6.64 17.99
C PHE A 96 15.59 6.15 19.18
#